data_AF-A0A3A2Z1H9-F1
#
_entry.id   AF-A0A3A2Z1H9-F1
#
_cell.length_a   1.000
_cell.length_b   1.000
_cell.length_c   1.000
_cell.angle_alpha   90.00
_cell.angle_beta   90.00
_cell.angle_gamma   90.00
#
_symmetry.space_group_name_H-M   'P 1'
#
loop_
_entity.id
_entity.type
_entity.pdbx_description
1 polymer ?
#
loop_
_entity_poly.entity_id
_entity_poly.type
_entity_poly.pdbx_seq_one_letter_code
_entity_poly.pdbx_strand_id
1 'polypeptide(L)' 'MVYAYRGVDLVVAVMGILKSGATFSVIDPAYPPERQNVYLDVARPRALVVIEKATRDAGELSEK' A
#
# COMPACT_ATOMS: atom_id res chain seq x y z
N MET A 1 4.53 4.25 -0.45
CA MET A 1 3.15 3.91 -0.05
C MET A 1 3.06 2.41 0.16
N VAL A 2 2.15 1.92 1.00
CA VAL A 2 2.01 0.50 1.32
C VAL A 2 0.60 0.03 0.97
N TYR A 3 0.48 -1.06 0.23
CA TYR A 3 -0.77 -1.75 -0.04
C TYR A 3 -0.85 -3.00 0.84
N ALA A 4 -1.70 -2.94 1.86
CA ALA A 4 -1.76 -3.98 2.89
C ALA A 4 -3.06 -3.92 3.70
N TYR A 5 -3.52 -5.09 4.15
CA TYR A 5 -4.47 -5.17 5.26
C TYR A 5 -3.78 -4.81 6.59
N ARG A 6 -4.59 -4.55 7.61
CA ARG A 6 -4.10 -4.46 8.99
C ARG A 6 -3.52 -5.80 9.43
N GLY A 7 -2.29 -5.79 9.90
CA GLY A 7 -1.60 -6.99 10.34
C GLY A 7 -0.13 -6.72 10.69
N VAL A 8 0.56 -7.79 11.10
CA VAL A 8 1.98 -7.71 11.51
C VAL A 8 2.86 -7.30 10.34
N ASP A 9 2.60 -7.81 9.13
CA ASP A 9 3.38 -7.50 7.93
C ASP A 9 3.38 -5.99 7.61
N LEU A 10 2.24 -5.32 7.83
CA LEU A 10 2.15 -3.87 7.68
C LEU A 10 3.05 -3.15 8.69
N VAL A 11 3.07 -3.58 9.96
CA VAL A 11 3.94 -2.99 10.99
C VAL A 11 5.42 -3.17 10.62
N VAL A 12 5.80 -4.36 10.15
CA VAL A 12 7.16 -4.63 9.68
C VAL A 12 7.54 -3.71 8.51
N ALA A 13 6.67 -3.56 7.52
CA ALA A 13 6.90 -2.67 6.39
C ALA A 13 7.05 -1.21 6.83
N VAL A 14 6.19 -0.73 7.74
CA VAL A 14 6.27 0.61 8.31
C VAL A 14 7.61 0.85 9.01
N MET A 15 8.06 -0.08 9.85
CA MET A 15 9.36 0.03 10.53
C MET A 15 10.52 0.06 9.54
N GLY A 16 10.47 -0.74 8.47
CA GLY A 16 11.46 -0.71 7.40
C GLY A 16 11.52 0.62 6.64
N ILE A 17 10.35 1.21 6.34
CA ILE A 17 10.24 2.51 5.67
C ILE A 17 10.78 3.64 6.56
N LEU A 18 10.41 3.65 7.84
CA LEU A 18 10.92 4.65 8.77
C LEU A 18 12.43 4.52 8.97
N LYS A 19 12.95 3.28 9.03
CA LYS A 19 14.39 3.02 9.12
C LYS A 19 15.16 3.52 7.89
N SER A 20 14.56 3.54 6.70
CA SER A 20 15.19 4.11 5.50
C SER A 20 15.11 5.63 5.43
N GLY A 21 14.46 6.28 6.40
CA GLY A 21 14.24 7.74 6.43
C GLY A 21 13.11 8.21 5.52
N ALA A 22 12.30 7.30 4.97
CA ALA A 22 11.17 7.63 4.13
C ALA A 22 9.87 7.77 4.95
N THR A 23 8.89 8.44 4.35
CA THR A 23 7.53 8.51 4.87
C THR A 23 6.64 7.45 4.23
N PHE A 24 5.50 7.16 4.86
CA PHE A 24 4.55 6.19 4.34
C PHE A 24 3.11 6.69 4.44
N SER A 25 2.29 6.15 3.56
CA SER A 25 0.82 6.13 3.63
C SER A 25 0.39 4.71 3.33
N VAL A 26 -0.80 4.32 3.81
CA VAL A 26 -1.34 2.98 3.61
C VAL A 26 -2.62 3.07 2.79
N ILE A 27 -2.74 2.22 1.77
CA ILE A 27 -4.00 1.95 1.08
C ILE A 27 -4.51 0.59 1.54
N ASP A 28 -5.76 0.58 1.99
CA ASP A 28 -6.48 -0.64 2.34
C ASP A 28 -7.00 -1.33 1.05
N PRO A 29 -6.70 -2.63 0.85
CA PRO A 29 -7.21 -3.41 -0.28
C PRO A 29 -8.73 -3.48 -0.36
N ALA A 30 -9.45 -3.28 0.74
CA ALA A 30 -10.90 -3.28 0.77
C ALA A 30 -11.54 -2.05 0.11
N TYR A 31 -10.75 -1.04 -0.29
CA TYR A 31 -11.28 0.10 -1.03
C TYR A 31 -11.57 -0.26 -2.49
N PRO A 32 -12.63 0.30 -3.10
CA PRO A 32 -12.87 0.13 -4.53
C PRO A 32 -11.68 0.61 -5.37
N PRO A 33 -11.38 -0.03 -6.52
CA PRO A 33 -10.23 0.31 -7.37
C PRO A 33 -10.16 1.79 -7.74
N GLU A 34 -11.30 2.43 -8.02
CA GLU A 34 -11.37 3.85 -8.38
C GLU A 34 -10.83 4.73 -7.25
N ARG A 35 -11.16 4.37 -6.00
CA ARG A 35 -10.67 5.08 -4.82
C ARG A 35 -9.17 4.85 -4.61
N GLN A 36 -8.69 3.62 -4.82
CA GLN A 36 -7.25 3.32 -4.76
C GLN A 36 -6.46 4.16 -5.77
N ASN A 37 -6.98 4.29 -6.99
CA ASN A 37 -6.40 5.11 -8.06
C ASN A 37 -6.33 6.60 -7.69
N VAL A 38 -7.37 7.14 -7.04
CA VAL A 38 -7.34 8.52 -6.52
C VAL A 38 -6.24 8.71 -5.48
N TYR A 39 -6.08 7.78 -4.53
CA TYR A 39 -5.01 7.89 -3.54
C TYR A 39 -3.62 7.84 -4.19
N LEU A 40 -3.40 6.96 -5.16
CA LEU A 40 -2.16 6.90 -5.93
C LEU A 40 -1.87 8.22 -6.66
N ASP A 41 -2.89 8.78 -7.30
CA ASP A 41 -2.77 9.99 -8.11
C ASP A 41 -2.45 11.23 -7.26
N VAL A 42 -3.04 11.32 -6.08
CA VAL A 42 -2.81 12.41 -5.12
C VAL A 42 -1.49 12.23 -4.38
N ALA A 43 -1.19 11.04 -3.87
CA ALA A 43 -0.01 10.80 -3.05
C ALA A 43 1.29 10.76 -3.86
N ARG A 44 1.21 10.43 -5.16
CA ARG A 44 2.35 10.30 -6.09
C ARG A 44 3.57 9.62 -5.46
N PRO A 45 3.40 8.41 -4.91
CA PRO A 45 4.48 7.78 -4.17
C PRO A 45 5.63 7.39 -5.10
N ARG A 46 6.86 7.61 -4.64
CA ARG A 46 8.07 7.21 -5.39
C ARG A 46 8.28 5.70 -5.43
N ALA A 47 7.66 4.97 -4.50
CA ALA A 47 7.70 3.51 -4.42
C ALA A 47 6.41 2.98 -3.77
N LEU A 48 6.02 1.78 -4.19
CA LEU A 48 4.90 1.01 -3.66
C LEU A 48 5.42 -0.29 -3.04
N VAL A 49 5.07 -0.52 -1.77
CA VAL A 49 5.31 -1.79 -1.08
C VAL A 49 4.01 -2.57 -1.08
N VAL A 50 4.01 -3.76 -1.69
CA VAL A 50 2.83 -4.60 -1.82
C VAL A 50 3.01 -5.81 -0.91
N ILE A 51 2.14 -5.92 0.10
CA ILE A 51 2.14 -7.10 0.98
C ILE A 51 1.39 -8.22 0.29
N GLU A 52 2.03 -9.40 0.16
CA GLU A 52 1.51 -10.54 -0.63
C GLU A 52 0.04 -10.88 -0.32
N LYS A 53 -0.34 -10.87 0.96
CA LYS A 53 -1.72 -11.15 1.38
C LYS A 53 -2.75 -10.22 0.71
N ALA A 54 -2.40 -8.95 0.51
CA ALA A 54 -3.27 -7.99 -0.16
C ALA A 54 -3.55 -8.39 -1.61
N THR A 55 -2.51 -8.79 -2.35
CA THR A 55 -2.65 -9.26 -3.74
C THR A 55 -3.42 -10.57 -3.83
N ARG A 56 -3.17 -11.49 -2.89
CA ARG A 56 -3.86 -12.79 -2.87
C ARG A 56 -5.37 -12.65 -2.67
N ASP A 57 -5.79 -11.78 -1.78
CA ASP A 57 -7.20 -11.68 -1.37
C ASP A 57 -7.99 -10.66 -2.22
N ALA A 58 -7.37 -9.54 -2.60
CA ALA A 58 -8.04 -8.45 -3.34
C ALA A 58 -7.66 -8.37 -4.83
N GLY A 59 -6.69 -9.18 -5.27
CA GLY A 59 -6.12 -9.09 -6.61
C GLY A 59 -4.99 -8.06 -6.71
N GLU A 60 -4.40 -7.95 -7.89
CA GLU A 60 -3.39 -6.93 -8.16
C GLU A 60 -4.01 -5.52 -8.09
N LEU A 61 -3.18 -4.57 -7.69
CA LEU A 61 -3.58 -3.17 -7.72
C LEU A 61 -3.87 -2.82 -9.18
N SER A 62 -5.11 -2.39 -9.49
CA SER A 62 -5.53 -2.08 -10.86
C SER A 62 -4.46 -1.20 -11.52
N GLU A 63 -3.86 -1.70 -12.60
CA GLU A 63 -3.18 -0.82 -13.53
C GLU A 63 -4.24 0.18 -14.03
N LYS A 64 -3.89 1.47 -14.04
CA LYS A 64 -4.74 2.51 -14.62
C LYS A 64 -5.01 2.20 -16.10
#